data_AF-A0A3S4Q6D1-F1
#
_entry.id   AF-A0A3S4Q6D1-F1
#
_cell.length_a   1.000
_cell.length_b   1.000
_cell.length_c   1.000
_cell.angle_alpha   90.00
_cell.angle_beta   90.00
_cell.angle_gamma   90.00
#
_symmetry.space_group_name_H-M   'P 1'
#
loop_
_entity.id
_entity.type
_entity.pdbx_description
1 polymer ?
#
loop_
_entity_poly.entity_id
_entity_poly.type
_entity_poly.pdbx_seq_one_letter_code
_entity_poly.pdbx_strand_id
1 'polypeptide(L)'
;MAQIKVLIILVLVALTAAYPFETDLFHSERSGGPLSQQKFASSLNKFSIELLKKICENEENVVYSPFSVWTALGILLKGARQQTAEDIKSLMNLKN
;
A
#
# COMPACT_ATOMS: atom_id res chain seq x y z
N MET A 1 -37.92 -3.77 16.47
CA MET A 1 -36.64 -3.02 16.29
C MET A 1 -35.41 -3.79 16.79
N ALA A 2 -35.45 -4.48 17.94
CA ALA A 2 -34.32 -5.25 18.45
C ALA A 2 -33.89 -6.44 17.55
N GLN A 3 -34.86 -7.16 16.98
CA GLN A 3 -34.60 -8.37 16.16
C GLN A 3 -33.81 -8.08 14.87
N ILE A 4 -34.10 -6.97 14.19
CA ILE A 4 -33.40 -6.58 12.95
C ILE A 4 -31.92 -6.27 13.23
N LYS A 5 -31.62 -5.63 14.37
CA LYS A 5 -30.23 -5.31 14.76
C LYS A 5 -29.41 -6.58 15.01
N VAL A 6 -30.01 -7.59 15.65
CA VAL A 6 -29.36 -8.88 15.91
C VAL A 6 -29.06 -9.61 14.60
N LEU A 7 -30.01 -9.60 13.66
CA LEU A 7 -29.82 -10.23 12.34
C LEU A 7 -28.67 -9.58 11.55
N ILE A 8 -28.59 -8.24 11.57
CA ILE A 8 -27.51 -7.51 10.89
C ILE A 8 -26.14 -7.86 11.51
N ILE A 9 -26.04 -7.93 12.83
CA ILE A 9 -24.80 -8.30 13.52
C ILE A 9 -24.38 -9.72 13.15
N LEU A 10 -25.32 -10.68 13.12
CA LEU A 10 -25.02 -12.06 12.74
C LEU A 10 -24.57 -12.19 11.29
N VAL A 11 -25.17 -11.44 10.36
CA VAL A 11 -24.76 -11.41 8.96
C VAL A 11 -23.36 -10.80 8.81
N LEU A 12 -23.05 -9.72 9.53
CA LEU A 12 -21.72 -9.12 9.52
C LEU A 12 -20.65 -10.06 10.08
N VAL A 13 -20.94 -10.74 11.19
CA VAL A 13 -20.05 -11.74 11.79
C VAL A 13 -19.84 -12.93 10.85
N ALA A 14 -20.91 -13.43 10.22
CA ALA A 14 -20.83 -14.51 9.24
C ALA A 14 -20.02 -14.10 8.00
N LEU A 15 -20.16 -12.87 7.53
CA LEU A 15 -19.35 -12.33 6.42
C LEU A 15 -17.86 -12.29 6.80
N THR A 16 -17.50 -11.87 8.02
CA THR A 16 -16.09 -11.88 8.46
C THR A 16 -15.50 -13.28 8.68
N ALA A 17 -16.34 -14.28 8.98
CA ALA A 17 -15.89 -15.65 9.20
C ALA A 17 -15.79 -16.46 7.90
N ALA A 18 -16.69 -16.21 6.94
CA ALA A 18 -16.72 -16.90 5.65
C ALA A 18 -15.75 -16.31 4.63
N TYR A 19 -15.49 -15.00 4.74
CA TYR A 19 -14.40 -14.33 4.06
C TYR A 19 -13.39 -13.94 5.13
N PRO A 20 -12.51 -14.85 5.58
CA PRO A 20 -11.34 -14.43 6.34
C PRO A 20 -10.62 -13.44 5.44
N PHE A 21 -10.77 -12.15 5.73
CA PHE A 21 -9.99 -11.09 5.11
C PHE A 21 -8.55 -11.53 5.28
N GLU A 22 -7.90 -12.00 4.20
CA GLU A 22 -6.58 -12.62 4.30
C GLU A 22 -5.61 -11.63 4.95
N THR A 23 -5.44 -11.78 6.26
CA THR A 23 -4.41 -11.09 7.05
C THR A 23 -3.01 -11.61 6.70
N ASP A 24 -2.91 -12.59 5.82
CA ASP A 24 -1.65 -13.15 5.31
C ASP A 24 -0.97 -12.30 4.23
N LEU A 25 -1.51 -11.11 3.91
CA LEU A 25 -0.88 -10.19 2.95
C LEU A 25 0.36 -9.45 3.50
N PHE A 26 0.69 -9.60 4.78
CA PHE A 26 1.90 -9.02 5.38
C PHE A 26 2.74 -10.01 6.19
N HIS A 27 2.72 -11.31 5.85
CA HIS A 27 3.89 -12.13 6.17
C HIS A 27 5.04 -11.72 5.23
N SER A 28 5.79 -10.72 5.69
CA SER A 28 7.14 -10.49 5.22
C SER A 28 7.94 -11.75 5.53
N GLU A 29 7.96 -12.69 4.58
CA GLU A 29 9.11 -13.53 4.35
C GLU A 29 10.30 -12.58 4.27
N ARG A 30 11.00 -12.39 5.40
CA ARG A 30 12.29 -11.72 5.47
C ARG A 30 13.34 -12.61 4.78
N SER A 31 13.11 -12.99 3.52
CA SER A 31 14.14 -13.53 2.62
C SER A 31 14.89 -12.37 1.95
N GLY A 32 15.16 -11.35 2.73
CA GLY A 32 15.85 -10.17 2.29
C GLY A 32 17.00 -9.95 3.24
N GLY A 33 18.20 -10.43 2.88
CA GLY A 33 19.43 -10.04 3.56
C GLY A 33 19.51 -8.50 3.66
N PRO A 34 20.34 -7.93 4.55
CA PRO A 34 20.37 -6.49 4.84
C PRO A 34 20.25 -5.62 3.58
N LEU A 35 20.96 -5.99 2.51
CA LEU A 35 20.94 -5.36 1.17
C LEU A 35 19.54 -5.14 0.55
N SER A 36 18.52 -5.90 0.94
CA SER A 36 17.13 -5.74 0.48
C SER A 36 16.37 -4.64 1.24
N GLN A 37 16.62 -4.50 2.55
CA GLN A 37 15.97 -3.51 3.39
C GLN A 37 16.51 -2.11 3.10
N GLN A 38 17.82 -1.98 2.84
CA GLN A 38 18.38 -0.68 2.44
C GLN A 38 17.88 -0.23 1.07
N LYS A 39 17.73 -1.14 0.10
CA LYS A 39 17.15 -0.81 -1.22
C LYS A 39 15.68 -0.38 -1.09
N PHE A 40 14.89 -1.11 -0.30
CA PHE A 40 13.52 -0.75 0.02
C PHE A 40 13.44 0.64 0.67
N ALA A 41 14.21 0.87 1.74
CA ALA A 41 14.22 2.16 2.43
C ALA A 41 14.67 3.31 1.51
N SER A 42 15.70 3.09 0.68
CA SER A 42 16.18 4.09 -0.28
C SER A 42 15.12 4.44 -1.33
N SER A 43 14.48 3.44 -1.94
CA SER A 43 13.39 3.62 -2.90
C SER A 43 12.21 4.37 -2.29
N LEU A 44 11.75 3.96 -1.10
CA LEU A 44 10.66 4.61 -0.39
C LEU A 44 11.01 6.06 -0.03
N ASN A 45 12.20 6.31 0.51
CA ASN A 45 12.64 7.66 0.89
C ASN A 45 12.74 8.57 -0.35
N LYS A 46 13.27 8.07 -1.46
CA LYS A 46 13.37 8.85 -2.70
C LYS A 46 11.99 9.21 -3.25
N PHE A 47 11.09 8.23 -3.33
CA PHE A 47 9.68 8.46 -3.68
C PHE A 47 9.02 9.49 -2.75
N SER A 48 9.26 9.39 -1.43
CA SER A 48 8.69 10.31 -0.43
C SER A 48 9.14 11.75 -0.66
N ILE A 49 10.44 11.97 -0.89
CA ILE A 49 10.97 13.31 -1.11
C ILE A 49 10.45 13.88 -2.44
N GLU A 50 10.41 13.09 -3.51
CA GLU A 50 9.92 13.52 -4.82
C GLU A 50 8.43 13.87 -4.80
N LEU A 51 7.61 13.07 -4.10
CA LEU A 51 6.18 13.35 -3.95
C LEU A 51 5.94 14.58 -3.08
N LEU A 52 6.64 14.71 -1.95
CA LEU A 52 6.50 15.87 -1.07
C LEU A 52 6.81 17.17 -1.81
N LYS A 53 7.90 17.21 -2.60
CA LYS A 53 8.26 18.38 -3.41
C LYS A 53 7.12 18.81 -4.33
N LYS A 54 6.46 17.87 -5.00
CA LYS A 54 5.31 18.15 -5.89
C LYS A 54 4.08 18.66 -5.14
N ILE A 55 3.80 18.14 -3.95
CA ILE A 55 2.65 18.61 -3.16
C ILE A 55 2.92 20.04 -2.65
N CYS A 56 4.14 20.31 -2.18
CA CYS A 56 4.56 21.63 -1.68
C CYS A 56 4.62 22.73 -2.76
N GLU A 57 4.49 22.40 -4.05
CA GLU A 57 4.32 23.41 -5.10
C GLU A 57 3.00 24.18 -4.96
N ASN A 58 1.98 23.57 -4.35
CA ASN A 58 0.63 24.13 -4.27
C ASN A 58 0.10 24.29 -2.83
N GLU A 59 0.72 23.62 -1.85
CA GLU A 59 0.22 23.54 -0.48
C GLU A 59 1.32 23.98 0.51
N GLU A 60 0.99 24.90 1.43
CA GLU A 60 1.93 25.38 2.45
C GLU A 60 2.15 24.36 3.58
N ASN A 61 1.08 23.70 4.03
CA ASN A 61 1.12 22.73 5.12
C ASN A 61 0.74 21.34 4.62
N VAL A 62 1.70 20.41 4.62
CA VAL A 62 1.52 19.07 4.08
C VAL A 62 1.83 18.01 5.13
N VAL A 63 0.85 17.16 5.39
CA VAL A 63 1.03 15.91 6.15
C VAL A 63 0.49 14.77 5.29
N TYR A 64 1.31 13.77 5.02
CA TYR A 64 0.88 12.57 4.30
C TYR A 64 1.71 11.35 4.76
N SER A 65 1.24 10.15 4.45
CA SER A 65 1.95 8.90 4.72
C SER A 65 2.57 8.36 3.43
N PRO A 66 3.88 8.53 3.20
CA PRO A 66 4.51 8.04 1.98
C PRO A 66 4.43 6.53 1.85
N PHE A 67 4.59 5.81 2.97
CA PHE A 67 4.49 4.37 3.01
C PHE A 67 3.11 3.87 2.58
N SER A 68 2.03 4.56 2.97
CA SER A 68 0.67 4.19 2.55
C SER A 68 0.50 4.30 1.04
N VAL A 69 0.92 5.41 0.43
CA VAL A 69 0.80 5.63 -1.01
C VAL A 69 1.69 4.65 -1.78
N TRP A 70 2.93 4.46 -1.32
CA TRP A 70 3.87 3.52 -1.94
C TRP A 70 3.34 2.09 -1.90
N THR A 71 2.73 1.66 -0.78
CA THR A 71 2.13 0.33 -0.64
C THR A 71 0.94 0.15 -1.59
N ALA A 72 0.07 1.15 -1.71
CA ALA A 72 -1.04 1.13 -2.66
C ALA A 72 -0.54 0.99 -4.11
N LEU A 73 0.52 1.71 -4.48
CA LEU A 73 1.18 1.57 -5.79
C LEU A 73 1.76 0.16 -5.99
N GLY A 74 2.33 -0.46 -4.96
CA GLY A 74 2.80 -1.84 -5.01
C GLY A 74 1.68 -2.85 -5.28
N ILE A 75 0.50 -2.65 -4.70
CA ILE A 75 -0.70 -3.46 -4.97
C ILE A 75 -1.17 -3.24 -6.42
N LEU A 76 -1.22 -1.99 -6.88
CA LEU A 76 -1.57 -1.66 -8.27
C LEU A 76 -0.58 -2.25 -9.27
N LEU A 77 0.71 -2.23 -8.96
CA LEU A 77 1.76 -2.81 -9.80
C LEU A 77 1.54 -4.30 -10.06
N LYS A 78 1.04 -5.06 -9.07
CA LYS A 78 0.71 -6.49 -9.22
C LYS A 78 -0.34 -6.72 -10.31
N GLY A 79 -1.30 -5.80 -10.44
CA GLY A 79 -2.35 -5.83 -11.47
C GLY A 79 -1.94 -5.18 -12.80
N ALA A 80 -0.99 -4.25 -12.77
CA ALA A 80 -0.56 -3.49 -13.95
C ALA A 80 0.16 -4.37 -15.00
N ARG A 81 0.13 -3.93 -16.26
CA ARG A 81 0.78 -4.59 -17.39
C ARG A 81 1.51 -3.58 -18.26
N GLN A 82 2.50 -4.06 -19.02
CA GLN A 82 3.21 -3.30 -20.05
C GLN A 82 3.64 -1.91 -19.55
N GLN A 83 3.35 -0.85 -20.31
CA GLN A 83 3.74 0.53 -20.01
C GLN A 83 3.28 0.97 -18.62
N THR A 84 2.06 0.64 -18.20
CA THR A 84 1.55 1.01 -16.88
C THR A 84 2.37 0.40 -15.75
N ALA A 85 2.78 -0.86 -15.87
CA ALA A 85 3.66 -1.47 -14.87
C ALA A 85 5.03 -0.79 -14.82
N GLU A 86 5.55 -0.40 -15.99
CA GLU A 86 6.82 0.29 -16.10
C GLU A 86 6.78 1.71 -15.53
N ASP A 87 5.68 2.44 -15.71
CA ASP A 87 5.49 3.77 -15.13
C ASP A 87 5.42 3.68 -13.60
N ILE A 88 4.67 2.71 -13.07
CA ILE A 88 4.56 2.51 -11.61
C ILE A 88 5.93 2.14 -11.01
N LYS A 89 6.70 1.23 -11.63
CA LYS A 89 8.06 0.91 -11.16
C LYS A 89 8.99 2.13 -11.16
N SER A 90 8.87 2.97 -12.19
CA SER A 90 9.66 4.20 -12.31
C SER A 90 9.33 5.16 -11.17
N LEU A 91 8.02 5.41 -10.96
CA LEU A 91 7.52 6.26 -9.88
C LEU A 91 7.96 5.75 -8.49
N MET A 92 7.89 4.44 -8.27
CA MET A 92 8.30 3.81 -7.02
C MET A 92 9.84 3.73 -6.86
N ASN A 93 10.64 4.24 -7.81
CA ASN A 93 12.11 4.15 -7.79
C ASN A 93 12.61 2.70 -7.65
N LEU A 94 11.97 1.77 -8.36
CA LEU A 94 12.28 0.33 -8.37
C LEU A 94 13.09 -0.12 -9.59
N LYS A 95 13.27 0.75 -10.60
CA LYS A 95 14.10 0.45 -11.77
C LYS A 95 15.58 0.62 -11.43
N ASN A 96 16.37 -0.42 -11.70
CA ASN A 96 17.82 -0.34 -11.84
C ASN A 96 18.17 -0.39 -13.32
#